data_AF-A0A067D0X5-F1
#
_entry.id   AF-A0A067D0X5-F1
#
_cell.length_a   1.000
_cell.length_b   1.000
_cell.length_c   1.000
_cell.angle_alpha   90.00
_cell.angle_beta   90.00
_cell.angle_gamma   90.00
#
_symmetry.space_group_name_H-M   'P 1'
#
loop_
_entity.id
_entity.type
_entity.pdbx_description
1 polymer ?
#
loop_
_entity_poly.entity_id
_entity_poly.type
_entity_poly.pdbx_seq_one_letter_code
_entity_poly.pdbx_strand_id
1 'polypeptide(L)'
;MKPTTYLLPTTATTGYAIPDKKPRRHMKTVAMAAAGLCLGGVLLSGASHVAPKIMNRVSSHPAPEVNVCETSHILTYDQLHSCVKSLPYNATEKAELVEYYRRALPLYVFESISKDAHAFGPYETPAVDLQSELNAIEATEYENDAEMQTAFFSLINKLNDAHTTHAKPYPYYSYYALQPISLLSVERHNRQVIQLRDVDSAEVETYRTLYPSTPVDFDVSGWDVLSIDGVPAIDALSSFADGVGLLKDAGGRFNLAVSGYKTGRGWFVFRSMGTFDVPTQRRVTYELRHPTTRATKTVAYDWLALNMATKSDDRSKHNKKYDTLFEKLKDHFISHELFETPPAVEYMDAVGENAAVLKLNAFSGGDDDLTFEDVFAANVTSALAHICLGYATLRYLFPNLDVNGPHEAKGPHQDGVYRARRTELSETIATILATMQVEDPTSTTFLAPTQFYSPSTQRQFRDASWMTNGESTVLGEMSQGVYRGCADTYVKYPAPGVSFSIAPENLLVVSQGFCGSTCAVFTSYIQAYNLGQTVALGGYLHTPQQPFGFPGGQVGQVSAFTELGNAISGASELGVDLSPVVPQPPTSGRVDTLPLEYTFVPATHSILYPSDPLDYDAIYAKVLQVTSSSQP
;
A
#
# COMPACT_ATOMS: atom_id res chain seq x y z
N MET A 1 -32.56 -52.85 42.58
CA MET A 1 -33.80 -53.21 41.85
C MET A 1 -33.84 -52.42 40.54
N LYS A 2 -34.45 -52.96 39.48
CA LYS A 2 -35.00 -52.22 38.31
C LYS A 2 -36.51 -51.96 38.57
N PRO A 3 -37.27 -51.23 37.72
CA PRO A 3 -36.94 -50.43 36.52
C PRO A 3 -37.25 -48.93 36.79
N THR A 4 -37.55 -47.97 35.89
CA THR A 4 -37.98 -47.91 34.46
C THR A 4 -37.60 -46.50 33.94
N THR A 5 -36.77 -46.26 32.91
CA THR A 5 -36.84 -46.57 31.46
C THR A 5 -37.88 -45.72 30.69
N TYR A 6 -37.44 -44.94 29.68
CA TYR A 6 -38.03 -44.70 28.34
C TYR A 6 -37.19 -43.59 27.64
N LEU A 7 -36.86 -43.61 26.34
CA LEU A 7 -36.31 -44.67 25.48
C LEU A 7 -35.66 -44.00 24.23
N LEU A 8 -34.58 -44.58 23.68
CA LEU A 8 -34.06 -44.19 22.35
C LEU A 8 -34.86 -44.86 21.22
N PRO A 9 -34.70 -44.40 19.98
CA PRO A 9 -34.10 -45.33 19.01
C PRO A 9 -32.95 -44.74 18.18
N THR A 10 -32.02 -45.62 17.80
CA THR A 10 -30.86 -45.35 16.93
C THR A 10 -30.97 -46.12 15.61
N THR A 11 -30.70 -45.47 14.48
CA THR A 11 -30.29 -46.09 13.19
C THR A 11 -29.63 -45.03 12.31
N ALA A 12 -28.79 -45.33 11.32
CA ALA A 12 -27.84 -46.44 11.13
C ALA A 12 -26.86 -46.03 9.99
N THR A 13 -25.65 -46.61 9.94
CA THR A 13 -24.59 -46.20 9.00
C THR A 13 -24.63 -46.89 7.63
N THR A 14 -24.77 -46.09 6.56
CA THR A 14 -24.25 -46.30 5.19
C THR A 14 -24.00 -44.89 4.60
N GLY A 15 -23.18 -44.65 3.57
CA GLY A 15 -22.25 -45.49 2.79
C GLY A 15 -21.73 -44.65 1.60
N TYR A 16 -20.47 -44.82 1.20
CA TYR A 16 -19.82 -43.97 0.18
C TYR A 16 -20.50 -44.05 -1.21
N ALA A 17 -20.68 -42.90 -1.86
CA ALA A 17 -20.86 -42.80 -3.32
C ALA A 17 -20.43 -41.41 -3.84
N ILE A 18 -19.46 -41.37 -4.76
CA ILE A 18 -19.03 -40.15 -5.48
C ILE A 18 -19.68 -40.14 -6.87
N PRO A 19 -20.33 -39.05 -7.30
CA PRO A 19 -20.69 -38.83 -8.70
C PRO A 19 -19.82 -37.74 -9.35
N ASP A 20 -19.06 -38.14 -10.37
CA ASP A 20 -18.22 -37.39 -11.33
C ASP A 20 -18.25 -35.85 -11.39
N LYS A 21 -17.03 -35.26 -11.44
CA LYS A 21 -16.77 -33.95 -12.05
C LYS A 21 -17.17 -33.94 -13.54
N LYS A 22 -18.17 -33.18 -13.96
CA LYS A 22 -18.34 -32.70 -15.36
C LYS A 22 -18.79 -31.23 -15.44
N PRO A 23 -18.45 -30.51 -16.53
CA PRO A 23 -18.25 -29.05 -16.47
C PRO A 23 -19.53 -28.22 -16.66
N ARG A 24 -19.59 -27.05 -16.01
CA ARG A 24 -20.59 -26.02 -16.31
C ARG A 24 -20.25 -25.32 -17.62
N ARG A 25 -21.02 -25.69 -18.65
CA ARG A 25 -20.98 -25.15 -20.03
C ARG A 25 -21.63 -23.75 -20.08
N HIS A 26 -21.13 -22.85 -20.93
CA HIS A 26 -21.78 -21.57 -21.18
C HIS A 26 -23.25 -21.74 -21.59
N MET A 27 -24.14 -20.88 -21.09
CA MET A 27 -25.45 -20.62 -21.65
C MET A 27 -25.62 -19.13 -21.91
N LYS A 28 -26.06 -18.78 -23.12
CA LYS A 28 -26.39 -17.41 -23.51
C LYS A 28 -27.83 -17.11 -23.09
N THR A 29 -28.05 -15.96 -22.49
CA THR A 29 -29.41 -15.43 -22.28
C THR A 29 -29.75 -14.50 -23.44
N VAL A 30 -30.90 -14.71 -24.10
CA VAL A 30 -31.40 -13.87 -25.21
C VAL A 30 -32.62 -13.08 -24.73
N ALA A 31 -32.78 -11.89 -25.30
CA ALA A 31 -33.73 -10.87 -24.88
C ALA A 31 -35.21 -11.30 -24.79
N MET A 32 -35.93 -10.61 -23.91
CA MET A 32 -37.37 -10.33 -24.03
C MET A 32 -37.54 -8.81 -24.07
N ALA A 33 -38.32 -8.31 -25.03
CA ALA A 33 -38.65 -6.89 -25.15
C ALA A 33 -40.12 -6.65 -24.80
N ALA A 34 -40.44 -5.49 -24.23
CA ALA A 34 -41.79 -5.01 -23.99
C ALA A 34 -41.98 -3.64 -24.64
N ALA A 35 -43.19 -3.35 -25.11
CA ALA A 35 -43.44 -2.25 -26.04
C ALA A 35 -43.72 -0.89 -25.36
N GLY A 36 -43.18 0.18 -25.96
CA GLY A 36 -43.69 1.55 -25.82
C GLY A 36 -44.17 2.03 -27.19
N LEU A 37 -45.46 2.33 -27.33
CA LEU A 37 -46.10 2.67 -28.61
C LEU A 37 -46.45 4.17 -28.65
N CYS A 38 -45.88 4.90 -29.61
CA CYS A 38 -46.31 6.25 -29.97
C CYS A 38 -46.85 6.25 -31.41
N LEU A 39 -48.09 6.70 -31.58
CA LEU A 39 -48.75 6.87 -32.87
C LEU A 39 -48.92 8.37 -33.16
N GLY A 40 -48.46 8.81 -34.33
CA GLY A 40 -48.48 10.22 -34.73
C GLY A 40 -47.93 10.40 -36.14
N GLY A 41 -48.67 9.93 -37.15
CA GLY A 41 -48.22 9.94 -38.54
C GLY A 41 -48.54 11.24 -39.27
N VAL A 42 -47.59 11.73 -40.09
CA VAL A 42 -47.83 12.75 -41.11
C VAL A 42 -47.31 12.27 -42.47
N LEU A 43 -48.27 12.06 -43.37
CA LEU A 43 -48.26 11.96 -44.83
C LEU A 43 -46.92 11.98 -45.61
N LEU A 44 -46.76 10.98 -46.48
CA LEU A 44 -45.79 10.93 -47.57
C LEU A 44 -46.35 11.54 -48.87
N SER A 45 -45.57 12.39 -49.53
CA SER A 45 -45.63 12.67 -50.98
C SER A 45 -44.30 13.29 -51.44
N GLY A 46 -43.77 13.04 -52.64
CA GLY A 46 -44.17 12.06 -53.66
C GLY A 46 -43.13 11.96 -54.79
N ALA A 47 -42.95 10.75 -55.32
CA ALA A 47 -42.30 10.34 -56.59
C ALA A 47 -41.30 11.27 -57.33
N SER A 48 -40.07 10.74 -57.50
CA SER A 48 -39.31 10.67 -58.78
C SER A 48 -38.81 11.94 -59.48
N HIS A 49 -37.47 12.11 -59.59
CA HIS A 49 -36.69 11.67 -60.77
C HIS A 49 -35.23 12.20 -60.80
N VAL A 50 -34.43 11.65 -61.74
CA VAL A 50 -33.12 12.08 -62.27
C VAL A 50 -31.91 12.07 -61.31
N ALA A 51 -30.89 11.30 -61.67
CA ALA A 51 -29.52 11.52 -61.24
C ALA A 51 -28.66 11.99 -62.43
N PRO A 52 -27.85 13.04 -62.27
CA PRO A 52 -26.54 13.05 -62.93
C PRO A 52 -25.41 13.62 -62.06
N LYS A 53 -24.28 12.90 -62.07
CA LYS A 53 -22.89 13.33 -61.80
C LYS A 53 -22.65 14.78 -61.35
N ILE A 54 -22.14 14.97 -60.13
CA ILE A 54 -21.19 16.06 -59.84
C ILE A 54 -19.95 15.51 -59.10
N MET A 55 -18.81 15.65 -59.80
CA MET A 55 -17.40 15.75 -59.37
C MET A 55 -16.96 15.17 -58.01
N ASN A 56 -15.93 14.32 -58.06
CA ASN A 56 -15.03 14.05 -56.93
C ASN A 56 -14.48 15.37 -56.38
N ARG A 57 -14.83 15.70 -55.13
CA ARG A 57 -14.01 16.57 -54.29
C ARG A 57 -13.54 15.74 -53.10
N VAL A 58 -12.36 15.12 -53.25
CA VAL A 58 -11.66 14.46 -52.15
C VAL A 58 -11.22 15.56 -51.18
N SER A 59 -12.12 15.92 -50.26
CA SER A 59 -11.74 16.65 -49.07
C SER A 59 -11.00 15.66 -48.18
N SER A 60 -9.68 15.61 -48.34
CA SER A 60 -8.76 14.96 -47.41
C SER A 60 -8.79 15.74 -46.09
N HIS A 61 -9.88 15.55 -45.34
CA HIS A 61 -9.85 15.73 -43.90
C HIS A 61 -8.68 14.87 -43.41
N PRO A 62 -7.77 15.40 -42.59
CA PRO A 62 -6.88 14.56 -41.80
C PRO A 62 -7.75 13.51 -41.09
N ALA A 63 -7.23 12.28 -40.96
CA ALA A 63 -7.84 11.35 -40.01
C ALA A 63 -7.91 12.05 -38.64
N PRO A 64 -9.02 11.96 -37.90
CA PRO A 64 -9.15 12.65 -36.62
C PRO A 64 -7.97 12.27 -35.73
N GLU A 65 -7.30 13.29 -35.20
CA GLU A 65 -6.03 13.13 -34.51
C GLU A 65 -6.22 12.19 -33.31
N VAL A 66 -5.54 11.05 -33.36
CA VAL A 66 -5.79 9.94 -32.45
C VAL A 66 -5.18 10.28 -31.10
N ASN A 67 -6.02 10.61 -30.11
CA ASN A 67 -5.56 10.91 -28.76
C ASN A 67 -4.94 9.67 -28.11
N VAL A 68 -3.62 9.52 -28.23
CA VAL A 68 -2.87 8.36 -27.73
C VAL A 68 -3.04 8.14 -26.22
N CYS A 69 -3.36 9.19 -25.46
CA CYS A 69 -3.65 9.14 -24.04
C CYS A 69 -4.95 8.38 -23.72
N GLU A 70 -5.90 8.32 -24.67
CA GLU A 70 -7.15 7.56 -24.54
C GLU A 70 -7.11 6.20 -25.27
N THR A 71 -6.29 6.07 -26.33
CA THR A 71 -6.41 4.97 -27.32
C THR A 71 -5.18 4.07 -27.46
N SER A 72 -4.07 4.35 -26.76
CA SER A 72 -2.84 3.55 -26.83
C SER A 72 -2.43 3.05 -25.45
N HIS A 73 -2.44 1.73 -25.27
CA HIS A 73 -1.98 1.03 -24.06
C HIS A 73 -0.48 1.20 -23.77
N ILE A 74 0.31 1.52 -24.79
CA ILE A 74 1.76 1.72 -24.70
C ILE A 74 2.12 3.04 -25.38
N LEU A 75 3.01 3.80 -24.75
CA LEU A 75 3.41 5.15 -25.13
C LEU A 75 4.95 5.26 -25.19
N THR A 76 5.46 6.16 -26.04
CA THR A 76 6.86 6.64 -25.93
C THR A 76 7.01 7.60 -24.75
N TYR A 77 8.25 7.90 -24.36
CA TYR A 77 8.58 8.94 -23.37
C TYR A 77 7.89 10.29 -23.68
N ASP A 78 7.97 10.75 -24.93
CA ASP A 78 7.41 12.05 -25.34
C ASP A 78 5.87 12.05 -25.24
N GLN A 79 5.25 10.91 -25.56
CA GLN A 79 3.82 10.72 -25.44
C GLN A 79 3.38 10.67 -23.96
N LEU A 80 4.10 9.96 -23.09
CA LEU A 80 3.85 9.98 -21.64
C LEU A 80 3.91 11.42 -21.10
N HIS A 81 4.97 12.16 -21.42
CA HIS A 81 5.16 13.54 -20.98
C HIS A 81 4.01 14.45 -21.45
N SER A 82 3.58 14.32 -22.71
CA SER A 82 2.43 15.04 -23.26
C SER A 82 1.10 14.65 -22.59
N CYS A 83 0.89 13.37 -22.29
CA CYS A 83 -0.34 12.90 -21.64
C CYS A 83 -0.44 13.36 -20.18
N VAL A 84 0.64 13.26 -19.40
CA VAL A 84 0.67 13.69 -17.99
C VAL A 84 0.47 15.20 -17.87
N LYS A 85 1.10 16.01 -18.74
CA LYS A 85 0.92 17.47 -18.78
C LYS A 85 -0.33 17.95 -19.55
N SER A 86 -1.22 17.05 -19.99
CA SER A 86 -2.39 17.44 -20.80
C SER A 86 -3.49 18.19 -20.05
N LEU A 87 -3.53 18.07 -18.72
CA LEU A 87 -4.53 18.73 -17.87
C LEU A 87 -4.08 20.17 -17.52
N PRO A 88 -4.90 21.20 -17.82
CA PRO A 88 -4.54 22.59 -17.56
C PRO A 88 -4.59 22.94 -16.07
N TYR A 89 -3.70 23.83 -15.62
CA TYR A 89 -3.69 24.34 -14.24
C TYR A 89 -5.00 25.07 -13.90
N ASN A 90 -5.52 24.79 -12.69
CA ASN A 90 -6.77 25.34 -12.17
C ASN A 90 -6.52 26.13 -10.86
N ALA A 91 -6.53 27.46 -10.96
CA ALA A 91 -6.25 28.33 -9.82
C ALA A 91 -7.31 28.26 -8.70
N THR A 92 -8.57 27.91 -9.02
CA THR A 92 -9.64 27.73 -8.02
C THR A 92 -9.38 26.48 -7.18
N GLU A 93 -9.05 25.36 -7.83
CA GLU A 93 -8.72 24.10 -7.16
C GLU A 93 -7.46 24.23 -6.31
N LYS A 94 -6.44 25.00 -6.75
CA LYS A 94 -5.30 25.33 -5.88
C LYS A 94 -5.74 26.02 -4.59
N ALA A 95 -6.65 27.00 -4.68
CA ALA A 95 -7.14 27.74 -3.51
C ALA A 95 -7.97 26.84 -2.56
N GLU A 96 -8.81 25.97 -3.12
CA GLU A 96 -9.60 24.98 -2.36
C GLU A 96 -8.70 23.94 -1.67
N LEU A 97 -7.65 23.46 -2.34
CA LEU A 97 -6.65 22.55 -1.76
C LEU A 97 -5.80 23.23 -0.68
N VAL A 98 -5.41 24.50 -0.87
CA VAL A 98 -4.70 25.26 0.19
C VAL A 98 -5.58 25.40 1.43
N GLU A 99 -6.83 25.84 1.28
CA GLU A 99 -7.77 25.99 2.40
C GLU A 99 -8.06 24.65 3.09
N TYR A 100 -8.14 23.55 2.34
CA TYR A 100 -8.18 22.20 2.91
C TYR A 100 -6.96 21.90 3.78
N TYR A 101 -5.74 22.08 3.26
CA TYR A 101 -4.52 21.80 4.03
C TYR A 101 -4.35 22.72 5.24
N ARG A 102 -4.78 23.99 5.19
CA ARG A 102 -4.82 24.88 6.37
C ARG A 102 -5.68 24.30 7.50
N ARG A 103 -6.79 23.63 7.18
CA ARG A 103 -7.68 22.98 8.16
C ARG A 103 -7.24 21.57 8.57
N ALA A 104 -6.54 20.84 7.68
CA ALA A 104 -6.14 19.46 7.91
C ALA A 104 -4.80 19.33 8.67
N LEU A 105 -3.81 20.18 8.38
CA LEU A 105 -2.48 20.10 9.01
C LEU A 105 -2.50 20.16 10.55
N PRO A 106 -3.33 20.98 11.23
CA PRO A 106 -3.42 20.98 12.69
C PRO A 106 -3.91 19.66 13.34
N LEU A 107 -4.48 18.75 12.53
CA LEU A 107 -4.85 17.38 12.95
C LEU A 107 -3.70 16.38 12.77
N TYR A 108 -2.67 16.71 11.99
CA TYR A 108 -1.48 15.86 11.86
C TYR A 108 -0.66 15.97 13.15
N VAL A 109 -0.67 14.89 13.93
CA VAL A 109 -0.07 14.86 15.26
C VAL A 109 1.43 15.20 15.28
N PHE A 110 2.16 14.98 14.18
CA PHE A 110 3.60 15.28 14.06
C PHE A 110 3.91 16.62 13.38
N GLU A 111 2.93 17.50 13.14
CA GLU A 111 3.18 18.82 12.52
C GLU A 111 4.23 19.65 13.29
N SER A 112 4.28 19.54 14.62
CA SER A 112 5.30 20.20 15.45
C SER A 112 6.66 19.51 15.36
N ILE A 113 6.70 18.18 15.44
CA ILE A 113 7.94 17.38 15.43
C ILE A 113 8.64 17.44 14.07
N SER A 114 7.88 17.36 12.97
CA SER A 114 8.42 17.32 11.61
C SER A 114 9.22 18.56 11.22
N LYS A 115 9.01 19.72 11.88
CA LYS A 115 9.73 20.97 11.60
C LYS A 115 11.21 20.94 11.97
N ASP A 116 11.62 20.04 12.85
CA ASP A 116 13.02 19.81 13.23
C ASP A 116 13.54 18.51 12.58
N ALA A 117 14.86 18.41 12.39
CA ALA A 117 15.51 17.17 11.97
C ALA A 117 15.80 16.27 13.19
N HIS A 118 15.64 14.95 13.02
CA HIS A 118 15.79 13.98 14.12
C HIS A 118 16.73 12.83 13.75
N ALA A 119 17.56 12.40 14.70
CA ALA A 119 18.43 11.25 14.52
C ALA A 119 17.61 9.94 14.49
N PHE A 120 17.82 9.13 13.45
CA PHE A 120 17.04 7.92 13.16
C PHE A 120 17.97 6.72 12.94
N GLY A 121 18.64 6.31 14.02
CA GLY A 121 19.61 5.21 14.00
C GLY A 121 20.88 5.58 13.25
N PRO A 122 21.23 4.89 12.15
CA PRO A 122 22.34 5.29 11.27
C PRO A 122 21.97 6.44 10.30
N TYR A 123 20.71 6.89 10.29
CA TYR A 123 20.18 7.91 9.39
C TYR A 123 19.69 9.16 10.15
N GLU A 124 19.21 10.16 9.42
CA GLU A 124 18.52 11.35 9.94
C GLU A 124 17.19 11.50 9.18
N THR A 125 16.10 11.80 9.89
CA THR A 125 14.86 12.26 9.23
C THR A 125 14.94 13.78 9.07
N PRO A 126 14.88 14.33 7.84
CA PRO A 126 15.05 15.76 7.60
C PRO A 126 13.88 16.58 8.13
N ALA A 127 14.14 17.87 8.38
CA ALA A 127 13.13 18.86 8.71
C ALA A 127 12.17 19.13 7.53
N VAL A 128 10.87 19.20 7.83
CA VAL A 128 9.75 19.45 6.91
C VAL A 128 8.76 20.41 7.59
N ASP A 129 8.86 21.71 7.29
CA ASP A 129 7.86 22.68 7.74
C ASP A 129 6.67 22.75 6.77
N LEU A 130 5.68 21.90 7.03
CA LEU A 130 4.44 21.79 6.24
C LEU A 130 3.71 23.14 6.06
N GLN A 131 3.78 24.06 7.02
CA GLN A 131 3.14 25.38 6.88
C GLN A 131 3.95 26.31 5.97
N SER A 132 5.28 26.26 6.05
CA SER A 132 6.17 27.02 5.16
C SER A 132 6.08 26.52 3.71
N GLU A 133 6.02 25.19 3.52
CA GLU A 133 5.82 24.61 2.19
C GLU A 133 4.43 24.90 1.62
N LEU A 134 3.38 24.86 2.44
CA LEU A 134 2.03 25.26 2.02
C LEU A 134 1.97 26.75 1.62
N ASN A 135 2.68 27.64 2.33
CA ASN A 135 2.83 29.04 1.92
C ASN A 135 3.49 29.18 0.54
N ALA A 136 4.49 28.35 0.24
CA ALA A 136 5.17 28.34 -1.06
C ALA A 136 4.26 27.84 -2.18
N ILE A 137 3.43 26.82 -1.93
CA ILE A 137 2.41 26.31 -2.87
C ILE A 137 1.35 27.38 -3.14
N GLU A 138 0.84 28.02 -2.08
CA GLU A 138 -0.13 29.12 -2.19
C GLU A 138 0.41 30.26 -3.08
N ALA A 139 1.68 30.63 -2.90
CA ALA A 139 2.35 31.69 -3.67
C ALA A 139 2.77 31.30 -5.12
N THR A 140 2.72 30.03 -5.50
CA THR A 140 3.22 29.54 -6.81
C THR A 140 2.11 29.45 -7.86
N GLU A 141 2.41 29.84 -9.10
CA GLU A 141 1.60 29.50 -10.29
C GLU A 141 2.27 28.35 -11.05
N TYR A 142 1.47 27.43 -11.59
CA TYR A 142 1.94 26.18 -12.21
C TYR A 142 1.64 26.16 -13.72
N GLU A 143 2.46 25.48 -14.52
CA GLU A 143 2.26 25.39 -15.98
C GLU A 143 1.04 24.51 -16.34
N ASN A 144 0.76 23.49 -15.51
CA ASN A 144 -0.25 22.46 -15.72
C ASN A 144 -0.70 21.86 -14.37
N ASP A 145 -1.77 21.06 -14.38
CA ASP A 145 -2.27 20.37 -13.17
C ASP A 145 -1.22 19.43 -12.57
N ALA A 146 -0.46 18.70 -13.40
CA ALA A 146 0.48 17.69 -12.91
C ALA A 146 1.55 18.29 -11.97
N GLU A 147 2.07 19.48 -12.29
CA GLU A 147 3.01 20.20 -11.43
C GLU A 147 2.38 20.68 -10.11
N MET A 148 1.12 21.13 -10.14
CA MET A 148 0.38 21.51 -8.94
C MET A 148 0.14 20.29 -8.03
N GLN A 149 -0.35 19.18 -8.60
CA GLN A 149 -0.59 17.93 -7.87
C GLN A 149 0.71 17.32 -7.36
N THR A 150 1.81 17.45 -8.09
CA THR A 150 3.15 17.10 -7.64
C THR A 150 3.63 17.97 -6.48
N ALA A 151 3.27 19.26 -6.42
CA ALA A 151 3.61 20.12 -5.30
C ALA A 151 2.86 19.70 -4.00
N PHE A 152 1.55 19.45 -4.07
CA PHE A 152 0.78 18.90 -2.95
C PHE A 152 1.21 17.47 -2.56
N PHE A 153 1.61 16.65 -3.54
CA PHE A 153 2.25 15.36 -3.26
C PHE A 153 3.57 15.53 -2.49
N SER A 154 4.44 16.44 -2.94
CA SER A 154 5.77 16.66 -2.36
C SER A 154 5.72 17.23 -0.95
N LEU A 155 4.75 18.12 -0.65
CA LEU A 155 4.48 18.66 0.68
C LEU A 155 4.41 17.53 1.74
N ILE A 156 3.72 16.45 1.39
CA ILE A 156 3.43 15.35 2.30
C ILE A 156 4.46 14.22 2.19
N ASN A 157 4.89 13.85 0.97
CA ASN A 157 5.85 12.76 0.73
C ASN A 157 7.19 12.95 1.46
N LYS A 158 7.64 14.19 1.70
CA LYS A 158 8.85 14.49 2.48
C LYS A 158 8.81 13.99 3.93
N LEU A 159 7.62 13.80 4.51
CA LEU A 159 7.45 13.25 5.87
C LEU A 159 7.91 11.80 6.00
N ASN A 160 8.12 11.10 4.88
CA ASN A 160 8.52 9.69 4.85
C ASN A 160 7.55 8.81 5.66
N ASP A 161 6.24 9.05 5.52
CA ASP A 161 5.16 8.54 6.37
C ASP A 161 4.03 7.96 5.52
N ALA A 162 3.99 6.64 5.37
CA ALA A 162 2.97 5.97 4.56
C ALA A 162 1.52 6.15 5.07
N HIS A 163 1.29 6.64 6.29
CA HIS A 163 -0.06 6.95 6.79
C HIS A 163 -0.54 8.35 6.38
N THR A 164 0.39 9.24 6.02
CA THR A 164 0.11 10.63 5.67
C THR A 164 0.42 10.81 4.19
N THR A 165 -0.61 10.87 3.35
CA THR A 165 -0.46 10.87 1.89
C THR A 165 -1.39 11.87 1.20
N HIS A 166 -0.92 12.46 0.10
CA HIS A 166 -1.76 13.12 -0.90
C HIS A 166 -1.89 12.15 -2.09
N ALA A 167 -3.11 11.84 -2.52
CA ALA A 167 -3.33 11.05 -3.72
C ALA A 167 -3.50 12.00 -4.92
N LYS A 168 -2.61 11.92 -5.91
CA LYS A 168 -2.81 12.65 -7.18
C LYS A 168 -4.13 12.17 -7.84
N PRO A 169 -4.85 13.02 -8.59
CA PRO A 169 -6.10 12.61 -9.26
C PRO A 169 -5.98 11.32 -10.09
N TYR A 170 -7.08 10.55 -10.16
CA TYR A 170 -7.14 9.22 -10.81
C TYR A 170 -6.41 9.10 -12.18
N PRO A 171 -6.45 10.08 -13.11
CA PRO A 171 -5.70 10.00 -14.37
C PRO A 171 -4.20 9.71 -14.18
N TYR A 172 -3.56 10.21 -13.13
CA TYR A 172 -2.12 10.02 -12.90
C TYR A 172 -1.75 8.57 -12.53
N TYR A 173 -2.59 7.88 -11.75
CA TYR A 173 -2.38 6.47 -11.41
C TYR A 173 -2.45 5.51 -12.61
N SER A 174 -2.99 5.97 -13.74
CA SER A 174 -3.11 5.15 -14.95
C SER A 174 -1.83 5.02 -15.77
N TYR A 175 -0.84 5.88 -15.55
CA TYR A 175 0.40 5.92 -16.31
C TYR A 175 1.55 5.33 -15.51
N TYR A 176 2.34 4.46 -16.14
CA TYR A 176 3.53 3.86 -15.54
C TYR A 176 4.73 3.99 -16.48
N ALA A 177 5.79 4.67 -16.06
CA ALA A 177 7.05 4.72 -16.80
C ALA A 177 7.88 3.45 -16.50
N LEU A 178 8.43 2.84 -17.55
CA LEU A 178 9.17 1.57 -17.52
C LEU A 178 10.54 1.69 -18.22
N GLN A 179 11.58 1.20 -17.56
CA GLN A 179 12.84 0.76 -18.18
C GLN A 179 12.76 -0.76 -18.44
N PRO A 180 13.26 -1.26 -19.59
CA PRO A 180 13.13 -2.66 -20.01
C PRO A 180 14.15 -3.60 -19.34
N ILE A 181 14.39 -3.39 -18.05
CA ILE A 181 15.38 -4.07 -17.20
C ILE A 181 14.93 -4.00 -15.73
N SER A 182 15.38 -4.94 -14.90
CA SER A 182 15.27 -4.87 -13.44
C SER A 182 16.64 -4.89 -12.76
N LEU A 183 16.71 -4.32 -11.55
CA LEU A 183 17.91 -4.25 -10.73
C LEU A 183 17.77 -5.13 -9.47
N LEU A 184 18.88 -5.55 -8.90
CA LEU A 184 18.96 -6.09 -7.53
C LEU A 184 20.18 -5.52 -6.79
N SER A 185 20.18 -5.65 -5.46
CA SER A 185 21.28 -5.27 -4.58
C SER A 185 21.67 -6.45 -3.70
N VAL A 186 22.85 -7.03 -3.95
CA VAL A 186 23.33 -8.27 -3.31
C VAL A 186 24.66 -8.09 -2.61
N GLU A 187 24.94 -8.95 -1.63
CA GLU A 187 26.29 -9.13 -1.11
C GLU A 187 27.12 -10.03 -2.04
N ARG A 188 28.33 -9.60 -2.41
CA ARG A 188 29.30 -10.46 -3.08
C ARG A 188 30.71 -10.22 -2.57
N HIS A 189 31.23 -11.19 -1.83
CA HIS A 189 32.54 -11.12 -1.15
C HIS A 189 32.64 -9.92 -0.17
N ASN A 190 31.67 -9.77 0.76
CA ASN A 190 31.63 -8.67 1.73
C ASN A 190 31.67 -7.29 1.06
N ARG A 191 30.94 -7.15 -0.06
CA ARG A 191 30.69 -5.89 -0.78
C ARG A 191 29.26 -5.86 -1.31
N GLN A 192 28.62 -4.70 -1.23
CA GLN A 192 27.35 -4.45 -1.93
C GLN A 192 27.63 -4.33 -3.44
N VAL A 193 26.81 -5.00 -4.24
CA VAL A 193 26.87 -4.98 -5.71
C VAL A 193 25.46 -4.77 -6.25
N ILE A 194 25.31 -3.76 -7.09
CA ILE A 194 24.12 -3.58 -7.92
C ILE A 194 24.32 -4.42 -9.18
N GLN A 195 23.31 -5.20 -9.56
CA GLN A 195 23.37 -6.09 -10.73
C GLN A 195 22.06 -5.99 -11.51
N LEU A 196 22.13 -6.22 -12.82
CA LEU A 196 20.94 -6.41 -13.64
C LEU A 196 20.39 -7.83 -13.44
N ARG A 197 19.08 -7.92 -13.18
CA ARG A 197 18.31 -9.17 -13.18
C ARG A 197 18.13 -9.67 -14.62
N ASP A 198 17.46 -10.82 -14.77
CA ASP A 198 17.09 -11.29 -16.11
C ASP A 198 16.14 -10.33 -16.83
N VAL A 199 16.38 -10.18 -18.12
CA VAL A 199 15.67 -9.25 -19.00
C VAL A 199 14.52 -9.97 -19.70
N ASP A 200 13.29 -9.49 -19.51
CA ASP A 200 12.12 -10.11 -20.13
C ASP A 200 12.05 -9.91 -21.66
N SER A 201 11.64 -10.97 -22.34
CA SER A 201 11.48 -11.03 -23.78
C SER A 201 10.36 -10.14 -24.33
N ALA A 202 9.26 -9.93 -23.59
CA ALA A 202 8.16 -9.06 -24.01
C ALA A 202 8.48 -7.58 -23.76
N GLU A 203 9.23 -7.24 -22.72
CA GLU A 203 9.83 -5.91 -22.54
C GLU A 203 10.78 -5.57 -23.71
N VAL A 204 11.63 -6.51 -24.11
CA VAL A 204 12.53 -6.36 -25.26
C VAL A 204 11.77 -6.26 -26.60
N GLU A 205 10.75 -7.09 -26.81
CA GLU A 205 9.89 -7.03 -28.01
C GLU A 205 9.14 -5.69 -28.10
N THR A 206 8.60 -5.22 -26.98
CA THR A 206 7.91 -3.93 -26.87
C THR A 206 8.85 -2.76 -27.13
N TYR A 207 10.00 -2.71 -26.46
CA TYR A 207 11.00 -1.66 -26.65
C TYR A 207 11.44 -1.56 -28.10
N ARG A 208 11.77 -2.69 -28.75
CA ARG A 208 12.16 -2.73 -30.16
C ARG A 208 11.03 -2.33 -31.12
N THR A 209 9.76 -2.49 -30.71
CA THR A 209 8.58 -2.12 -31.51
C THR A 209 8.21 -0.64 -31.39
N LEU A 210 8.60 0.02 -30.29
CA LEU A 210 8.50 1.47 -30.06
C LEU A 210 9.70 2.23 -30.66
N TYR A 211 10.91 1.70 -30.46
CA TYR A 211 12.18 2.34 -30.79
C TYR A 211 13.00 1.52 -31.82
N PRO A 212 12.44 1.18 -33.01
CA PRO A 212 13.10 0.32 -34.00
C PRO A 212 14.38 0.93 -34.59
N SER A 213 14.54 2.26 -34.49
CA SER A 213 15.72 3.00 -34.94
C SER A 213 16.86 3.03 -33.90
N THR A 214 16.65 2.49 -32.70
CA THR A 214 17.60 2.55 -31.58
C THR A 214 18.17 1.16 -31.31
N PRO A 215 19.33 0.80 -31.90
CA PRO A 215 19.98 -0.47 -31.58
C PRO A 215 20.51 -0.44 -30.14
N VAL A 216 19.95 -1.28 -29.29
CA VAL A 216 20.40 -1.45 -27.89
C VAL A 216 20.65 -2.92 -27.60
N ASP A 217 21.70 -3.16 -26.82
CA ASP A 217 22.06 -4.47 -26.30
C ASP A 217 21.19 -4.84 -25.09
N PHE A 218 20.82 -6.11 -25.01
CA PHE A 218 20.03 -6.71 -23.93
C PHE A 218 20.68 -7.99 -23.38
N ASP A 219 21.87 -8.38 -23.86
CA ASP A 219 22.75 -9.38 -23.24
C ASP A 219 23.41 -8.75 -21.99
N VAL A 220 22.59 -8.48 -20.97
CA VAL A 220 22.99 -7.72 -19.77
C VAL A 220 22.62 -8.38 -18.45
N SER A 221 21.84 -9.48 -18.48
CA SER A 221 21.58 -10.34 -17.31
C SER A 221 22.85 -10.65 -16.54
N GLY A 222 22.85 -10.41 -15.23
CA GLY A 222 23.97 -10.74 -14.36
C GLY A 222 25.22 -9.86 -14.51
N TRP A 223 25.18 -8.75 -15.26
CA TRP A 223 26.27 -7.76 -15.26
C TRP A 223 26.18 -6.84 -14.03
N ASP A 224 27.33 -6.53 -13.42
CA ASP A 224 27.44 -5.58 -12.31
C ASP A 224 27.28 -4.15 -12.85
N VAL A 225 26.40 -3.35 -12.25
CA VAL A 225 26.23 -1.92 -12.58
C VAL A 225 27.27 -1.10 -11.82
N LEU A 226 28.07 -0.32 -12.53
CA LEU A 226 29.10 0.56 -11.96
C LEU A 226 28.55 1.97 -11.71
N SER A 227 27.89 2.53 -12.71
CA SER A 227 27.30 3.86 -12.68
C SER A 227 25.97 3.89 -13.43
N ILE A 228 25.12 4.84 -13.06
CA ILE A 228 23.87 5.20 -13.72
C ILE A 228 23.95 6.70 -14.04
N ASP A 229 23.84 7.04 -15.32
CA ASP A 229 24.05 8.40 -15.86
C ASP A 229 25.36 9.08 -15.37
N GLY A 230 26.41 8.28 -15.17
CA GLY A 230 27.73 8.71 -14.71
C GLY A 230 27.89 8.86 -13.18
N VAL A 231 26.80 8.71 -12.42
CA VAL A 231 26.81 8.69 -10.94
C VAL A 231 27.00 7.24 -10.46
N PRO A 232 27.83 6.92 -9.44
CA PRO A 232 28.00 5.55 -8.97
C PRO A 232 26.67 4.87 -8.63
N ALA A 233 26.52 3.59 -8.97
CA ALA A 233 25.20 2.95 -9.03
C ALA A 233 24.45 2.93 -7.69
N ILE A 234 25.15 2.78 -6.55
CA ILE A 234 24.54 2.86 -5.23
C ILE A 234 24.06 4.29 -4.97
N ASP A 235 24.95 5.28 -5.09
CA ASP A 235 24.68 6.70 -4.86
C ASP A 235 23.49 7.21 -5.70
N ALA A 236 23.38 6.79 -6.96
CA ALA A 236 22.27 7.13 -7.86
C ALA A 236 20.93 6.53 -7.38
N LEU A 237 20.96 5.29 -6.88
CA LEU A 237 19.77 4.59 -6.36
C LEU A 237 19.37 5.11 -4.98
N SER A 238 20.33 5.49 -4.13
CA SER A 238 20.10 6.19 -2.86
C SER A 238 19.47 7.56 -3.09
N SER A 239 20.02 8.36 -4.01
CA SER A 239 19.48 9.68 -4.34
C SER A 239 18.06 9.64 -4.91
N PHE A 240 17.67 8.54 -5.57
CA PHE A 240 16.28 8.29 -5.94
C PHE A 240 15.45 7.79 -4.75
N ALA A 241 16.00 6.90 -3.91
CA ALA A 241 15.36 6.37 -2.72
C ALA A 241 14.97 7.47 -1.71
N ASP A 242 15.72 8.57 -1.61
CA ASP A 242 15.36 9.70 -0.74
C ASP A 242 14.12 10.47 -1.23
N GLY A 243 13.67 10.27 -2.47
CA GLY A 243 12.37 10.70 -2.96
C GLY A 243 11.20 9.76 -2.62
N VAL A 244 11.47 8.55 -2.10
CA VAL A 244 10.46 7.49 -1.87
C VAL A 244 9.83 7.64 -0.48
N GLY A 245 8.91 8.59 -0.36
CA GLY A 245 8.36 9.09 0.91
C GLY A 245 7.43 8.18 1.71
N LEU A 246 7.56 6.85 1.61
CA LEU A 246 6.78 5.90 2.43
C LEU A 246 7.44 5.54 3.77
N LEU A 247 8.77 5.52 3.84
CA LEU A 247 9.51 4.88 4.94
C LEU A 247 10.61 5.80 5.49
N LYS A 248 10.71 5.93 6.82
CA LYS A 248 11.83 6.68 7.45
C LYS A 248 13.16 5.95 7.38
N ASP A 249 13.14 4.61 7.42
CA ASP A 249 14.34 3.79 7.18
C ASP A 249 14.79 3.90 5.71
N ALA A 250 15.97 4.50 5.51
CA ALA A 250 16.54 4.73 4.18
C ALA A 250 17.00 3.42 3.49
N GLY A 251 17.31 2.36 4.23
CA GLY A 251 17.54 1.02 3.69
C GLY A 251 16.23 0.38 3.21
N GLY A 252 15.13 0.62 3.92
CA GLY A 252 13.77 0.33 3.44
C GLY A 252 13.47 1.04 2.12
N ARG A 253 13.67 2.36 2.05
CA ARG A 253 13.52 3.13 0.79
C ARG A 253 14.42 2.62 -0.34
N PHE A 254 15.64 2.19 -0.02
CA PHE A 254 16.56 1.61 -0.99
C PHE A 254 16.04 0.27 -1.55
N ASN A 255 15.43 -0.59 -0.73
CA ASN A 255 14.77 -1.81 -1.21
C ASN A 255 13.59 -1.51 -2.15
N LEU A 256 12.79 -0.47 -1.89
CA LEU A 256 11.77 0.01 -2.84
C LEU A 256 12.42 0.45 -4.16
N ALA A 257 13.47 1.27 -4.09
CA ALA A 257 14.14 1.83 -5.26
C ALA A 257 14.76 0.75 -6.16
N VAL A 258 15.52 -0.20 -5.59
CA VAL A 258 16.33 -1.16 -6.36
C VAL A 258 15.55 -2.41 -6.74
N SER A 259 15.02 -3.14 -5.75
CA SER A 259 14.50 -4.49 -5.96
C SER A 259 12.97 -4.55 -6.05
N GLY A 260 12.23 -3.68 -5.39
CA GLY A 260 10.77 -3.71 -5.37
C GLY A 260 10.24 -4.86 -4.50
N TYR A 261 9.43 -4.52 -3.51
CA TYR A 261 9.01 -5.47 -2.47
C TYR A 261 8.14 -6.60 -3.01
N LYS A 262 8.66 -7.83 -2.92
CA LYS A 262 8.13 -9.07 -3.55
C LYS A 262 8.08 -9.07 -5.08
N THR A 263 7.92 -7.91 -5.71
CA THR A 263 7.78 -7.80 -7.16
C THR A 263 9.07 -8.07 -7.93
N GLY A 264 10.24 -7.91 -7.32
CA GLY A 264 11.53 -8.03 -8.04
C GLY A 264 11.72 -6.95 -9.13
N ARG A 265 10.92 -5.88 -9.11
CA ARG A 265 11.00 -4.72 -10.01
C ARG A 265 10.96 -3.43 -9.19
N GLY A 266 12.14 -2.85 -8.96
CA GLY A 266 12.32 -1.64 -8.16
C GLY A 266 11.73 -0.37 -8.79
N TRP A 267 11.36 0.56 -7.92
CA TRP A 267 10.74 1.83 -8.30
C TRP A 267 11.68 2.76 -9.07
N PHE A 268 12.99 2.54 -9.04
CA PHE A 268 13.90 3.26 -9.92
C PHE A 268 13.61 2.99 -11.40
N VAL A 269 13.26 1.75 -11.76
CA VAL A 269 13.01 1.29 -13.15
C VAL A 269 11.52 1.23 -13.52
N PHE A 270 10.61 1.25 -12.53
CA PHE A 270 9.16 1.18 -12.77
C PHE A 270 8.40 2.17 -11.87
N ARG A 271 7.83 3.22 -12.46
CA ARG A 271 7.30 4.39 -11.74
C ARG A 271 5.85 4.64 -12.11
N SER A 272 4.91 4.55 -11.15
CA SER A 272 3.55 5.08 -11.35
C SER A 272 3.57 6.61 -11.29
N MET A 273 2.91 7.29 -12.23
CA MET A 273 2.83 8.75 -12.25
C MET A 273 1.89 9.33 -11.18
N GLY A 274 1.09 8.47 -10.52
CA GLY A 274 0.34 8.83 -9.31
C GLY A 274 1.24 9.05 -8.08
N THR A 275 2.48 8.56 -8.11
CA THR A 275 3.49 8.70 -7.04
C THR A 275 4.69 9.53 -7.50
N PHE A 276 5.20 9.26 -8.69
CA PHE A 276 6.40 9.90 -9.24
C PHE A 276 6.06 10.93 -10.31
N ASP A 277 7.04 11.75 -10.66
CA ASP A 277 6.98 12.57 -11.87
C ASP A 277 7.46 11.79 -13.09
N VAL A 278 7.14 12.33 -14.28
CA VAL A 278 7.75 11.86 -15.53
C VAL A 278 9.27 11.98 -15.39
N PRO A 279 10.06 10.92 -15.68
CA PRO A 279 11.52 10.96 -15.53
C PRO A 279 12.13 12.16 -16.25
N THR A 280 12.95 12.97 -15.56
CA THR A 280 13.50 14.22 -16.12
C THR A 280 14.43 14.02 -17.32
N GLN A 281 14.98 12.82 -17.48
CA GLN A 281 15.76 12.39 -18.63
C GLN A 281 15.01 11.33 -19.43
N ARG A 282 14.91 11.52 -20.75
CA ARG A 282 14.31 10.57 -21.70
C ARG A 282 14.95 9.17 -21.67
N ARG A 283 16.23 9.09 -21.34
CA ARG A 283 17.08 7.90 -21.43
C ARG A 283 17.92 7.79 -20.17
N VAL A 284 18.12 6.56 -19.71
CA VAL A 284 19.03 6.24 -18.61
C VAL A 284 20.19 5.41 -19.18
N THR A 285 21.40 5.74 -18.75
CA THR A 285 22.67 5.14 -19.22
C THR A 285 23.29 4.32 -18.10
N TYR A 286 23.70 3.09 -18.39
CA TYR A 286 24.27 2.16 -17.43
C TYR A 286 25.66 1.72 -17.87
N GLU A 287 26.68 1.98 -17.04
CA GLU A 287 28.02 1.41 -17.24
C GLU A 287 28.10 0.06 -16.53
N LEU A 288 28.38 -0.99 -17.28
CA LEU A 288 28.29 -2.37 -16.84
C LEU A 288 29.64 -3.07 -16.84
N ARG A 289 29.84 -4.00 -15.91
CA ARG A 289 31.00 -4.90 -15.87
C ARG A 289 30.58 -6.34 -15.64
N HIS A 290 31.00 -7.24 -16.51
CA HIS A 290 30.77 -8.67 -16.34
C HIS A 290 31.57 -9.19 -15.12
N PRO A 291 30.94 -9.88 -14.15
CA PRO A 291 31.55 -10.15 -12.85
C PRO A 291 32.83 -11.00 -12.95
N THR A 292 32.84 -12.04 -13.79
CA THR A 292 33.98 -12.96 -13.97
C THR A 292 35.01 -12.45 -14.98
N THR A 293 34.63 -12.25 -16.25
CA THR A 293 35.54 -11.86 -17.34
C THR A 293 36.11 -10.45 -17.23
N ARG A 294 35.53 -9.60 -16.36
CA ARG A 294 35.83 -8.17 -16.21
C ARG A 294 35.63 -7.30 -17.46
N ALA A 295 35.04 -7.85 -18.53
CA ALA A 295 34.63 -7.07 -19.69
C ALA A 295 33.66 -5.95 -19.28
N THR A 296 33.74 -4.79 -19.93
CA THR A 296 32.87 -3.64 -19.69
C THR A 296 32.07 -3.29 -20.93
N LYS A 297 30.80 -2.91 -20.77
CA LYS A 297 29.96 -2.34 -21.83
C LYS A 297 29.13 -1.18 -21.26
N THR A 298 28.70 -0.26 -22.11
CA THR A 298 27.74 0.79 -21.74
C THR A 298 26.48 0.56 -22.55
N VAL A 299 25.34 0.53 -21.88
CA VAL A 299 24.00 0.41 -22.50
C VAL A 299 23.14 1.59 -22.08
N ALA A 300 22.15 1.95 -22.87
CA ALA A 300 21.23 3.03 -22.51
C ALA A 300 19.85 2.81 -23.12
N TYR A 301 18.82 2.97 -22.30
CA TYR A 301 17.43 2.67 -22.67
C TYR A 301 16.56 3.93 -22.56
N ASP A 302 15.81 4.24 -23.62
CA ASP A 302 14.73 5.23 -23.56
C ASP A 302 13.62 4.71 -22.62
N TRP A 303 13.01 5.60 -21.85
CA TRP A 303 11.79 5.26 -21.13
C TRP A 303 10.67 4.91 -22.12
N LEU A 304 9.93 3.83 -21.85
CA LEU A 304 8.60 3.62 -22.41
C LEU A 304 7.56 3.79 -21.31
N ALA A 305 6.28 3.86 -21.66
CA ALA A 305 5.22 3.89 -20.66
C ALA A 305 4.02 3.02 -20.99
N LEU A 306 3.37 2.55 -19.93
CA LEU A 306 2.09 1.85 -19.97
C LEU A 306 0.97 2.85 -19.68
N ASN A 307 -0.20 2.60 -20.29
CA ASN A 307 -1.42 3.35 -20.07
C ASN A 307 -2.57 2.40 -19.74
N MET A 308 -3.05 2.49 -18.51
CA MET A 308 -4.14 1.68 -17.96
C MET A 308 -5.51 2.39 -18.08
N ALA A 309 -5.56 3.66 -18.52
CA ALA A 309 -6.79 4.47 -18.63
C ALA A 309 -7.43 4.45 -20.02
N THR A 310 -7.13 3.46 -20.86
CA THR A 310 -7.71 3.25 -22.19
C THR A 310 -9.20 2.86 -22.13
N LYS A 311 -10.05 3.78 -21.67
CA LYS A 311 -11.50 3.63 -21.40
C LYS A 311 -12.38 3.49 -22.66
N SER A 312 -11.78 3.19 -23.81
CA SER A 312 -12.54 3.02 -25.05
C SER A 312 -13.16 1.61 -25.11
N ASP A 313 -14.38 1.45 -24.58
CA ASP A 313 -15.22 0.27 -24.84
C ASP A 313 -15.37 0.00 -26.36
N ASP A 314 -15.28 1.07 -27.15
CA ASP A 314 -15.12 1.04 -28.58
C ASP A 314 -13.72 0.51 -28.99
N ARG A 315 -13.63 -0.82 -29.10
CA ARG A 315 -12.50 -1.59 -29.66
C ARG A 315 -12.18 -1.30 -31.14
N SER A 316 -12.86 -0.36 -31.80
CA SER A 316 -12.46 0.14 -33.12
C SER A 316 -11.39 1.23 -33.06
N LYS A 317 -11.27 1.94 -31.92
CA LYS A 317 -10.30 3.03 -31.71
C LYS A 317 -8.97 2.59 -31.11
N HIS A 318 -8.92 1.41 -30.48
CA HIS A 318 -7.71 0.84 -29.88
C HIS A 318 -6.60 0.61 -30.92
N ASN A 319 -5.37 0.93 -30.55
CA ASN A 319 -4.20 0.72 -31.41
C ASN A 319 -3.70 -0.74 -31.37
N LYS A 320 -4.41 -1.60 -32.11
CA LYS A 320 -4.20 -3.06 -32.27
C LYS A 320 -2.77 -3.51 -32.60
N LYS A 321 -1.85 -2.61 -32.94
CA LYS A 321 -0.42 -2.89 -33.03
C LYS A 321 0.17 -3.29 -31.67
N TYR A 322 -0.37 -2.75 -30.57
CA TYR A 322 0.21 -2.87 -29.23
C TYR A 322 -0.60 -3.75 -28.28
N ASP A 323 -1.89 -4.01 -28.51
CA ASP A 323 -2.74 -4.84 -27.64
C ASP A 323 -2.07 -6.19 -27.27
N THR A 324 -1.50 -6.91 -28.24
CA THR A 324 -0.84 -8.20 -28.00
C THR A 324 0.50 -8.08 -27.27
N LEU A 325 1.17 -6.93 -27.34
CA LEU A 325 2.38 -6.65 -26.55
C LEU A 325 2.02 -6.27 -25.12
N PHE A 326 0.96 -5.48 -24.94
CA PHE A 326 0.44 -5.08 -23.66
C PHE A 326 -0.08 -6.27 -22.84
N GLU A 327 -0.79 -7.21 -23.47
CA GLU A 327 -1.23 -8.45 -22.80
C GLU A 327 -0.02 -9.29 -22.34
N LYS A 328 1.00 -9.50 -23.19
CA LYS A 328 2.24 -10.19 -22.78
C LYS A 328 2.92 -9.51 -21.59
N LEU A 329 3.02 -8.17 -21.61
CA LEU A 329 3.61 -7.39 -20.54
C LEU A 329 2.80 -7.49 -19.24
N LYS A 330 1.47 -7.43 -19.33
CA LYS A 330 0.58 -7.62 -18.19
C LYS A 330 0.75 -9.00 -17.57
N ASP A 331 0.85 -10.07 -18.37
CA ASP A 331 1.09 -11.43 -17.87
C ASP A 331 2.46 -11.55 -17.15
N HIS A 332 3.49 -10.83 -17.63
CA HIS A 332 4.79 -10.69 -16.95
C HIS A 332 4.72 -9.84 -15.67
N PHE A 333 3.93 -8.78 -15.64
CA PHE A 333 3.72 -8.00 -14.42
C PHE A 333 2.85 -8.76 -13.39
N ILE A 334 1.94 -9.64 -13.84
CA ILE A 334 1.24 -10.62 -12.99
C ILE A 334 2.25 -11.58 -12.34
N SER A 335 3.20 -12.14 -13.09
CA SER A 335 4.24 -13.03 -12.52
C SER A 335 5.25 -12.31 -11.61
N HIS A 336 5.24 -10.97 -11.61
CA HIS A 336 5.97 -10.10 -10.70
C HIS A 336 5.05 -9.50 -9.60
N GLU A 337 3.92 -10.13 -9.27
CA GLU A 337 2.97 -9.73 -8.20
C GLU A 337 2.46 -8.27 -8.27
N LEU A 338 2.53 -7.62 -9.44
CA LEU A 338 2.09 -6.23 -9.62
C LEU A 338 0.57 -6.10 -9.92
N PHE A 339 -0.07 -7.20 -10.32
CA PHE A 339 -1.50 -7.22 -10.71
C PHE A 339 -2.30 -8.39 -10.10
N GLU A 340 -1.66 -9.48 -9.69
CA GLU A 340 -2.28 -10.53 -8.88
C GLU A 340 -1.63 -10.55 -7.49
N THR A 341 -2.45 -10.65 -6.44
CA THR A 341 -1.98 -10.73 -5.05
C THR A 341 -1.66 -12.17 -4.69
N PRO A 342 -0.49 -12.47 -4.09
CA PRO A 342 -0.21 -13.81 -3.59
C PRO A 342 -1.15 -14.18 -2.43
N PRO A 343 -1.36 -15.49 -2.14
CA PRO A 343 -2.16 -15.92 -1.00
C PRO A 343 -1.69 -15.25 0.29
N ALA A 344 -2.62 -14.71 1.08
CA ALA A 344 -2.27 -13.90 2.24
C ALA A 344 -1.53 -14.68 3.35
N VAL A 345 -1.61 -16.02 3.33
CA VAL A 345 -0.72 -16.97 4.03
C VAL A 345 -0.16 -18.00 3.05
N GLU A 346 1.14 -18.28 3.13
CA GLU A 346 1.76 -19.49 2.56
C GLU A 346 2.51 -20.27 3.66
N TYR A 347 2.62 -21.59 3.52
CA TYR A 347 3.42 -22.44 4.41
C TYR A 347 4.38 -23.33 3.61
N MET A 348 5.66 -23.32 3.99
CA MET A 348 6.71 -24.20 3.48
C MET A 348 7.10 -25.15 4.61
N ASP A 349 6.89 -26.45 4.40
CA ASP A 349 6.98 -27.49 5.44
C ASP A 349 8.41 -27.92 5.78
N ALA A 350 9.35 -27.75 4.84
CA ALA A 350 10.78 -27.94 5.07
C ALA A 350 11.62 -26.87 4.35
N VAL A 351 12.50 -26.20 5.10
CA VAL A 351 13.50 -25.26 4.60
C VAL A 351 14.83 -25.57 5.30
N GLY A 352 15.76 -26.17 4.57
CA GLY A 352 16.90 -26.87 5.18
C GLY A 352 16.45 -28.14 5.93
N GLU A 353 17.24 -28.58 6.91
CA GLU A 353 16.96 -29.84 7.64
C GLU A 353 16.01 -29.69 8.84
N ASN A 354 15.90 -28.50 9.43
CA ASN A 354 15.28 -28.31 10.76
C ASN A 354 14.40 -27.05 10.90
N ALA A 355 13.96 -26.44 9.79
CA ALA A 355 13.08 -25.27 9.82
C ALA A 355 11.91 -25.38 8.84
N ALA A 356 10.85 -24.62 9.11
CA ALA A 356 9.68 -24.43 8.27
C ALA A 356 9.38 -22.92 8.21
N VAL A 357 8.70 -22.45 7.17
CA VAL A 357 8.42 -21.02 6.97
C VAL A 357 6.92 -20.79 6.80
N LEU A 358 6.36 -19.92 7.66
CA LEU A 358 5.04 -19.34 7.51
C LEU A 358 5.21 -17.93 6.92
N LYS A 359 4.87 -17.73 5.64
CA LYS A 359 4.87 -16.39 5.04
C LYS A 359 3.53 -15.72 5.34
N LEU A 360 3.59 -14.54 5.93
CA LEU A 360 2.43 -13.67 6.16
C LEU A 360 2.44 -12.57 5.10
N ASN A 361 1.72 -12.78 4.00
CA ASN A 361 1.73 -11.88 2.86
C ASN A 361 0.84 -10.65 3.04
N ALA A 362 -0.29 -10.82 3.73
CA ALA A 362 -1.20 -9.76 4.15
C ALA A 362 -1.92 -10.14 5.45
N PHE A 363 -2.33 -9.13 6.23
CA PHE A 363 -3.16 -9.31 7.42
C PHE A 363 -4.62 -8.99 7.08
N SER A 364 -5.20 -9.79 6.19
CA SER A 364 -6.50 -9.54 5.57
C SER A 364 -7.33 -10.80 5.45
N GLY A 365 -8.61 -10.66 5.80
CA GLY A 365 -9.68 -11.47 5.23
C GLY A 365 -10.91 -10.58 5.05
N GLY A 366 -11.63 -10.82 3.95
CA GLY A 366 -13.04 -10.51 3.79
C GLY A 366 -13.79 -11.82 3.60
N ASP A 367 -15.12 -11.81 3.74
CA ASP A 367 -15.93 -13.04 3.82
C ASP A 367 -15.89 -13.94 2.56
N ASP A 368 -15.30 -13.48 1.45
CA ASP A 368 -15.09 -14.23 0.20
C ASP A 368 -13.68 -14.87 0.06
N ASP A 369 -12.67 -14.45 0.84
CA ASP A 369 -11.28 -14.93 0.68
C ASP A 369 -10.99 -16.18 1.51
N LEU A 370 -11.50 -17.30 1.01
CA LEU A 370 -11.35 -18.63 1.58
C LEU A 370 -9.89 -19.08 1.75
N THR A 371 -8.88 -18.40 1.18
CA THR A 371 -7.49 -18.90 1.20
C THR A 371 -6.76 -18.64 2.51
N PHE A 372 -6.79 -17.40 3.03
CA PHE A 372 -6.27 -17.11 4.38
C PHE A 372 -7.09 -17.86 5.42
N GLU A 373 -8.43 -17.81 5.29
CA GLU A 373 -9.29 -18.50 6.24
C GLU A 373 -9.05 -20.02 6.20
N ASP A 374 -9.17 -20.77 5.10
CA ASP A 374 -8.99 -22.24 5.15
C ASP A 374 -7.56 -22.69 5.53
N VAL A 375 -6.50 -22.02 5.03
CA VAL A 375 -5.11 -22.43 5.31
C VAL A 375 -4.70 -22.12 6.74
N PHE A 376 -5.10 -20.97 7.30
CA PHE A 376 -4.89 -20.67 8.71
C PHE A 376 -5.87 -21.48 9.58
N ALA A 377 -7.14 -21.68 9.15
CA ALA A 377 -8.18 -22.39 9.89
C ALA A 377 -7.97 -23.88 10.06
N ALA A 378 -7.32 -24.54 9.10
CA ALA A 378 -6.83 -25.90 9.26
C ALA A 378 -5.91 -26.04 10.50
N ASN A 379 -5.33 -24.92 10.97
CA ASN A 379 -4.65 -24.75 12.26
C ASN A 379 -5.10 -23.47 13.03
N VAL A 380 -6.44 -23.25 13.11
CA VAL A 380 -7.20 -22.20 13.86
C VAL A 380 -7.74 -20.98 13.06
N THR A 381 -9.08 -20.90 13.00
CA THR A 381 -10.01 -20.07 12.19
C THR A 381 -10.22 -18.65 12.79
N SER A 382 -10.67 -17.56 12.13
CA SER A 382 -11.12 -17.19 10.75
C SER A 382 -11.04 -15.64 10.52
N ALA A 383 -9.94 -15.04 10.04
CA ALA A 383 -9.65 -13.62 10.32
C ALA A 383 -10.24 -12.53 9.41
N LEU A 384 -10.61 -11.37 9.99
CA LEU A 384 -10.89 -10.11 9.26
C LEU A 384 -9.72 -9.11 9.35
N ALA A 385 -9.63 -8.22 8.37
CA ALA A 385 -8.55 -7.22 8.23
C ALA A 385 -8.60 -6.09 9.30
N HIS A 386 -7.82 -6.20 10.38
CA HIS A 386 -7.67 -5.13 11.39
C HIS A 386 -6.37 -5.26 12.20
N ILE A 387 -5.98 -4.22 12.95
CA ILE A 387 -4.83 -4.29 13.90
C ILE A 387 -5.06 -5.39 14.94
N CYS A 388 -6.31 -5.60 15.33
CA CYS A 388 -6.74 -6.67 16.22
C CYS A 388 -6.35 -8.08 15.73
N LEU A 389 -6.16 -8.30 14.42
CA LEU A 389 -5.65 -9.57 13.92
C LEU A 389 -4.18 -9.78 14.30
N GLY A 390 -3.34 -8.74 14.22
CA GLY A 390 -1.94 -8.82 14.65
C GLY A 390 -1.83 -9.25 16.12
N TYR A 391 -2.62 -8.62 16.99
CA TYR A 391 -2.72 -9.03 18.39
C TYR A 391 -3.30 -10.44 18.59
N ALA A 392 -4.26 -10.86 17.75
CA ALA A 392 -4.79 -12.21 17.80
C ALA A 392 -3.78 -13.29 17.35
N THR A 393 -2.99 -13.03 16.30
CA THR A 393 -1.90 -13.95 15.89
C THR A 393 -0.81 -14.02 16.98
N LEU A 394 -0.47 -12.90 17.62
CA LEU A 394 0.43 -12.90 18.78
C LEU A 394 -0.13 -13.72 19.96
N ARG A 395 -1.40 -13.51 20.30
CA ARG A 395 -2.15 -14.29 21.31
C ARG A 395 -2.18 -15.79 20.97
N TYR A 396 -2.24 -16.13 19.69
CA TYR A 396 -2.25 -17.51 19.21
C TYR A 396 -0.87 -18.19 19.35
N LEU A 397 0.20 -17.53 18.90
CA LEU A 397 1.56 -18.08 18.96
C LEU A 397 2.12 -18.12 20.40
N PHE A 398 1.69 -17.18 21.26
CA PHE A 398 2.21 -16.98 22.60
C PHE A 398 1.09 -16.88 23.67
N PRO A 399 0.31 -17.95 23.90
CA PRO A 399 -0.83 -17.92 24.83
C PRO A 399 -0.45 -17.53 26.27
N ASN A 400 0.81 -17.76 26.67
CA ASN A 400 1.33 -17.39 28.00
C ASN A 400 1.45 -15.87 28.24
N LEU A 401 1.32 -15.02 27.21
CA LEU A 401 1.39 -13.56 27.35
C LEU A 401 0.06 -12.94 27.82
N ASP A 402 -1.07 -13.60 27.57
CA ASP A 402 -2.37 -13.23 28.13
C ASP A 402 -2.89 -14.29 29.11
N VAL A 403 -2.34 -14.25 30.33
CA VAL A 403 -2.78 -15.06 31.46
C VAL A 403 -4.14 -14.66 32.06
N ASN A 404 -4.75 -13.54 31.62
CA ASN A 404 -5.87 -12.91 32.33
C ASN A 404 -7.15 -12.71 31.50
N GLY A 405 -7.08 -12.64 30.18
CA GLY A 405 -8.20 -12.31 29.31
C GLY A 405 -8.14 -10.89 28.70
N PRO A 406 -9.17 -10.53 27.91
CA PRO A 406 -9.03 -9.68 26.72
C PRO A 406 -8.67 -8.23 27.02
N HIS A 407 -7.38 -7.90 26.99
CA HIS A 407 -6.86 -6.56 27.28
C HIS A 407 -5.77 -6.14 26.29
N GLU A 408 -5.95 -5.00 25.60
CA GLU A 408 -4.87 -4.29 24.85
C GLU A 408 -3.84 -3.63 25.80
N ALA A 409 -3.71 -4.11 27.04
CA ALA A 409 -3.08 -3.37 28.14
C ALA A 409 -2.14 -4.25 29.00
N LYS A 410 -1.54 -5.31 28.44
CA LYS A 410 -0.52 -6.14 29.13
C LYS A 410 0.55 -6.74 28.20
N GLY A 411 1.76 -6.87 28.75
CA GLY A 411 3.03 -7.12 28.05
C GLY A 411 3.72 -5.80 27.65
N PRO A 412 5.02 -5.75 27.30
CA PRO A 412 5.76 -4.51 26.98
C PRO A 412 5.10 -3.40 26.14
N HIS A 413 4.10 -3.67 25.28
CA HIS A 413 3.09 -2.67 24.93
C HIS A 413 2.01 -2.64 26.03
N GLN A 414 2.36 -2.14 27.24
CA GLN A 414 1.42 -2.15 28.39
C GLN A 414 0.27 -1.16 28.18
N ASP A 415 0.47 -0.25 27.24
CA ASP A 415 -0.43 0.80 26.87
C ASP A 415 -0.75 0.70 25.36
N GLY A 416 -1.77 -0.08 24.99
CA GLY A 416 -2.49 0.03 23.71
C GLY A 416 -3.32 1.32 23.65
N VAL A 417 -2.71 2.43 24.06
CA VAL A 417 -3.36 3.67 24.48
C VAL A 417 -3.21 4.70 23.39
N TYR A 418 -4.28 4.82 22.61
CA TYR A 418 -4.49 5.92 21.70
C TYR A 418 -4.63 7.23 22.47
N ARG A 419 -4.16 8.32 21.87
CA ARG A 419 -4.53 9.70 22.22
C ARG A 419 -4.94 10.39 20.93
N ALA A 420 -5.90 11.29 21.00
CA ALA A 420 -6.37 12.07 19.87
C ALA A 420 -6.00 13.54 20.04
N ARG A 421 -5.73 14.22 18.92
CA ARG A 421 -5.45 15.67 18.90
C ARG A 421 -6.68 16.45 19.36
N ARG A 422 -6.54 17.18 20.47
CA ARG A 422 -7.58 18.08 20.96
C ARG A 422 -7.60 19.36 20.13
N THR A 423 -8.73 19.62 19.51
CA THR A 423 -9.05 20.85 18.77
C THR A 423 -10.51 21.19 19.05
N GLU A 424 -10.90 22.44 18.77
CA GLU A 424 -12.30 22.87 18.88
C GLU A 424 -13.27 21.93 18.12
N LEU A 425 -12.84 21.44 16.95
CA LEU A 425 -13.56 20.41 16.18
C LEU A 425 -13.71 19.11 16.96
N SER A 426 -12.62 18.51 17.43
CA SER A 426 -12.64 17.15 18.01
C SER A 426 -13.35 17.12 19.37
N GLU A 427 -13.23 18.17 20.17
CA GLU A 427 -13.96 18.32 21.43
C GLU A 427 -15.46 18.57 21.21
N THR A 428 -15.83 19.38 20.23
CA THR A 428 -17.24 19.67 19.92
C THR A 428 -17.94 18.44 19.33
N ILE A 429 -17.28 17.72 18.41
CA ILE A 429 -17.80 16.46 17.87
C ILE A 429 -17.98 15.40 18.97
N ALA A 430 -17.00 15.24 19.87
CA ALA A 430 -17.11 14.30 21.00
C ALA A 430 -18.26 14.66 21.96
N THR A 431 -18.50 15.96 22.16
CA THR A 431 -19.61 16.48 22.96
C THR A 431 -20.97 16.18 22.33
N ILE A 432 -21.11 16.43 21.03
CA ILE A 432 -22.37 16.18 20.30
C ILE A 432 -22.67 14.68 20.23
N LEU A 433 -21.68 13.84 19.91
CA LEU A 433 -21.87 12.38 19.91
C LEU A 433 -22.18 11.81 21.29
N ALA A 434 -21.64 12.39 22.36
CA ALA A 434 -22.02 12.00 23.72
C ALA A 434 -23.50 12.30 24.02
N THR A 435 -24.05 13.42 23.54
CA THR A 435 -25.49 13.70 23.64
C THR A 435 -26.31 12.72 22.80
N MET A 436 -25.94 12.50 21.53
CA MET A 436 -26.67 11.58 20.65
C MET A 436 -26.70 10.14 21.17
N GLN A 437 -25.63 9.68 21.84
CA GLN A 437 -25.57 8.34 22.44
C GLN A 437 -26.53 8.14 23.63
N VAL A 438 -27.07 9.21 24.22
CA VAL A 438 -28.13 9.12 25.24
C VAL A 438 -29.47 8.78 24.59
N GLU A 439 -29.69 9.23 23.36
CA GLU A 439 -30.92 9.04 22.59
C GLU A 439 -30.90 7.72 21.80
N ASP A 440 -29.76 7.39 21.19
CA ASP A 440 -29.47 6.05 20.65
C ASP A 440 -28.23 5.43 21.33
N PRO A 441 -28.43 4.65 22.40
CA PRO A 441 -27.36 3.88 23.04
C PRO A 441 -26.71 2.82 22.15
N THR A 442 -27.30 2.47 21.00
CA THR A 442 -26.79 1.45 20.06
C THR A 442 -25.91 2.01 18.95
N SER A 443 -25.79 3.34 18.83
CA SER A 443 -24.93 3.99 17.85
C SER A 443 -23.46 3.57 17.98
N THR A 444 -22.81 3.32 16.84
CA THR A 444 -21.43 2.82 16.73
C THR A 444 -20.47 3.80 16.02
N THR A 445 -20.88 5.07 15.86
CA THR A 445 -20.08 6.10 15.19
C THR A 445 -18.65 6.16 15.72
N PHE A 446 -17.65 6.26 14.83
CA PHE A 446 -16.23 6.05 15.15
C PHE A 446 -15.69 6.85 16.36
N LEU A 447 -16.20 8.06 16.57
CA LEU A 447 -15.82 8.99 17.65
C LEU A 447 -16.83 9.04 18.83
N ALA A 448 -17.80 8.12 18.88
CA ALA A 448 -18.75 8.04 20.00
C ALA A 448 -18.06 7.55 21.27
N PRO A 449 -18.46 8.00 22.48
CA PRO A 449 -17.77 7.64 23.72
C PRO A 449 -17.78 6.13 24.01
N THR A 450 -18.83 5.42 23.56
CA THR A 450 -18.98 3.96 23.67
C THR A 450 -17.91 3.18 22.89
N GLN A 451 -17.20 3.80 21.96
CA GLN A 451 -16.11 3.17 21.22
C GLN A 451 -14.80 3.06 22.04
N PHE A 452 -14.67 3.84 23.10
CA PHE A 452 -13.42 4.02 23.83
C PHE A 452 -13.50 3.51 25.27
N TYR A 453 -12.36 3.07 25.78
CA TYR A 453 -12.21 2.55 27.14
C TYR A 453 -11.08 3.28 27.88
N SER A 454 -11.32 3.58 29.15
CA SER A 454 -10.33 4.16 30.07
C SER A 454 -9.25 3.13 30.41
N PRO A 455 -7.95 3.37 30.12
CA PRO A 455 -6.88 2.41 30.40
C PRO A 455 -6.74 2.10 31.89
N SER A 456 -6.90 3.11 32.74
CA SER A 456 -6.73 3.02 34.19
C SER A 456 -7.90 2.35 34.91
N THR A 457 -9.13 2.40 34.37
CA THR A 457 -10.31 1.80 35.00
C THR A 457 -10.90 0.62 34.24
N GLN A 458 -10.44 0.37 33.01
CA GLN A 458 -10.94 -0.61 32.05
C GLN A 458 -12.44 -0.48 31.73
N ARG A 459 -13.04 0.70 31.99
CA ARG A 459 -14.45 1.00 31.72
C ARG A 459 -14.62 1.74 30.41
N GLN A 460 -15.65 1.35 29.68
CA GLN A 460 -16.16 2.07 28.51
C GLN A 460 -16.60 3.49 28.90
N PHE A 461 -16.25 4.50 28.12
CA PHE A 461 -16.74 5.86 28.32
C PHE A 461 -18.22 5.98 27.92
N ARG A 462 -18.92 6.95 28.53
CA ARG A 462 -20.36 7.21 28.30
C ARG A 462 -20.68 8.68 28.01
N ASP A 463 -19.66 9.51 28.01
CA ASP A 463 -19.72 10.96 27.85
C ASP A 463 -18.42 11.45 27.17
N ALA A 464 -18.37 12.72 26.82
CA ALA A 464 -17.27 13.31 26.04
C ALA A 464 -15.91 13.37 26.76
N SER A 465 -15.82 13.00 28.05
CA SER A 465 -14.57 13.09 28.83
C SER A 465 -13.42 12.31 28.21
N TRP A 466 -13.68 11.29 27.40
CA TRP A 466 -12.66 10.54 26.64
C TRP A 466 -11.79 11.45 25.75
N MET A 467 -12.34 12.57 25.28
CA MET A 467 -11.66 13.60 24.48
C MET A 467 -11.42 14.88 25.29
N THR A 468 -12.43 15.36 26.03
CA THR A 468 -12.39 16.70 26.65
C THR A 468 -11.57 16.78 27.94
N ASN A 469 -11.34 15.65 28.62
CA ASN A 469 -10.26 15.58 29.62
C ASN A 469 -8.95 15.36 28.86
N GLY A 470 -8.15 16.42 28.72
CA GLY A 470 -6.89 16.39 28.00
C GLY A 470 -5.64 16.29 28.87
N GLU A 471 -4.54 15.99 28.21
CA GLU A 471 -3.17 15.98 28.73
C GLU A 471 -2.29 16.85 27.79
N SER A 472 -1.45 17.72 28.36
CA SER A 472 -0.41 18.42 27.61
C SER A 472 0.79 17.49 27.44
N THR A 473 1.10 17.09 26.21
CA THR A 473 2.19 16.15 25.88
C THR A 473 3.25 16.83 24.99
N VAL A 474 4.29 16.13 24.51
CA VAL A 474 5.32 16.77 23.66
C VAL A 474 4.86 16.97 22.21
N LEU A 475 3.82 16.25 21.78
CA LEU A 475 3.02 16.59 20.59
C LEU A 475 2.08 17.80 20.82
N GLY A 476 1.98 18.33 22.04
CA GLY A 476 1.08 19.43 22.44
C GLY A 476 -0.21 18.94 23.11
N GLU A 477 -1.32 19.66 22.93
CA GLU A 477 -2.61 19.28 23.53
C GLU A 477 -3.18 18.02 22.90
N MET A 478 -3.46 17.02 23.75
CA MET A 478 -3.98 15.70 23.40
C MET A 478 -5.09 15.27 24.37
N SER A 479 -5.91 14.31 23.98
CA SER A 479 -6.84 13.64 24.90
C SER A 479 -6.09 12.91 26.02
N GLN A 480 -6.79 12.59 27.11
CA GLN A 480 -6.35 11.49 27.99
C GLN A 480 -6.13 10.21 27.18
N GLY A 481 -5.37 9.27 27.76
CA GLY A 481 -5.22 7.95 27.17
C GLY A 481 -6.54 7.19 27.05
N VAL A 482 -6.79 6.57 25.88
CA VAL A 482 -7.96 5.71 25.59
C VAL A 482 -7.55 4.45 24.82
N TYR A 483 -8.22 3.32 25.00
CA TYR A 483 -8.04 2.11 24.17
C TYR A 483 -9.36 1.67 23.49
N ARG A 484 -9.30 0.74 22.52
CA ARG A 484 -10.40 0.44 21.57
C ARG A 484 -10.57 -1.07 21.39
N GLY A 485 -11.13 -1.71 22.42
CA GLY A 485 -11.00 -3.15 22.66
C GLY A 485 -11.36 -4.08 21.48
N CYS A 486 -10.38 -4.89 21.07
CA CYS A 486 -10.47 -5.97 20.09
C CYS A 486 -11.32 -7.20 20.51
N ALA A 487 -12.37 -7.01 21.31
CA ALA A 487 -13.11 -8.10 21.95
C ALA A 487 -13.74 -9.08 20.96
N ASP A 488 -14.42 -8.58 19.93
CA ASP A 488 -15.06 -9.41 18.90
C ASP A 488 -14.03 -10.22 18.10
N THR A 489 -12.86 -9.63 17.85
CA THR A 489 -11.72 -10.32 17.24
C THR A 489 -11.20 -11.43 18.15
N TYR A 490 -11.09 -11.22 19.47
CA TYR A 490 -10.70 -12.29 20.42
C TYR A 490 -11.80 -13.35 20.65
N VAL A 491 -13.05 -13.08 20.29
CA VAL A 491 -14.10 -14.11 20.21
C VAL A 491 -13.94 -14.95 18.93
N LYS A 492 -13.50 -14.35 17.82
CA LYS A 492 -13.12 -15.08 16.57
C LYS A 492 -11.76 -15.82 16.73
N TYR A 493 -10.81 -15.30 17.52
CA TYR A 493 -9.53 -15.94 17.95
C TYR A 493 -9.46 -16.18 19.46
N PRO A 494 -10.08 -17.25 19.98
CA PRO A 494 -9.70 -17.74 21.31
C PRO A 494 -8.21 -18.09 21.32
N ALA A 495 -7.53 -17.84 22.45
CA ALA A 495 -6.17 -18.36 22.63
C ALA A 495 -6.22 -19.90 22.57
N PRO A 496 -5.23 -20.58 21.94
CA PRO A 496 -5.22 -22.03 21.90
C PRO A 496 -5.07 -22.56 23.33
N GLY A 497 -5.86 -23.58 23.66
CA GLY A 497 -5.84 -24.23 24.98
C GLY A 497 -4.55 -25.05 25.18
N VAL A 498 -3.44 -24.36 25.41
CA VAL A 498 -2.07 -24.89 25.66
C VAL A 498 -1.53 -25.91 24.64
N SER A 499 -2.15 -26.01 23.46
CA SER A 499 -1.82 -27.02 22.42
C SER A 499 -0.73 -26.60 21.45
N PHE A 500 -0.40 -25.31 21.38
CA PHE A 500 0.68 -24.76 20.56
C PHE A 500 1.48 -23.75 21.39
N SER A 501 2.81 -23.82 21.29
CA SER A 501 3.73 -22.86 21.89
C SER A 501 5.07 -23.00 21.17
N ILE A 502 5.59 -21.89 20.64
CA ILE A 502 6.97 -21.82 20.14
C ILE A 502 7.87 -21.24 21.24
N ALA A 503 9.07 -21.79 21.41
CA ALA A 503 10.08 -21.21 22.30
C ALA A 503 10.78 -20.03 21.58
N PRO A 504 11.03 -18.88 22.23
CA PRO A 504 11.58 -17.69 21.57
C PRO A 504 12.87 -17.93 20.77
N GLU A 505 13.76 -18.77 21.29
CA GLU A 505 15.02 -19.16 20.64
C GLU A 505 14.84 -19.92 19.31
N ASN A 506 13.64 -20.43 19.04
CA ASN A 506 13.27 -21.14 17.82
C ASN A 506 12.43 -20.31 16.85
N LEU A 507 12.10 -19.05 17.15
CA LEU A 507 11.38 -18.16 16.25
C LEU A 507 12.30 -17.12 15.60
N LEU A 508 12.24 -17.06 14.27
CA LEU A 508 12.87 -16.03 13.44
C LEU A 508 11.80 -15.24 12.70
N VAL A 509 11.81 -13.90 12.80
CA VAL A 509 10.95 -13.01 12.00
C VAL A 509 11.80 -12.33 10.95
N VAL A 510 11.58 -12.69 9.68
CA VAL A 510 12.33 -12.19 8.52
C VAL A 510 11.50 -11.14 7.78
N SER A 511 12.08 -9.98 7.50
CA SER A 511 11.39 -8.88 6.81
C SER A 511 12.36 -8.01 6.01
N GLN A 512 11.86 -7.44 4.90
CA GLN A 512 12.60 -6.54 4.00
C GLN A 512 12.47 -5.04 4.36
N GLY A 513 12.03 -4.74 5.59
CA GLY A 513 11.83 -3.37 6.07
C GLY A 513 10.57 -2.66 5.54
N PHE A 514 9.74 -3.30 4.71
CA PHE A 514 8.47 -2.69 4.27
C PHE A 514 7.39 -2.70 5.35
N CYS A 515 7.43 -3.73 6.20
CA CYS A 515 6.29 -4.17 6.97
C CYS A 515 5.69 -3.03 7.83
N GLY A 516 4.41 -2.74 7.61
CA GLY A 516 3.69 -1.61 8.19
C GLY A 516 2.37 -2.02 8.84
N SER A 517 1.69 -1.08 9.52
CA SER A 517 0.37 -1.28 10.11
C SER A 517 0.29 -2.56 10.98
N THR A 518 -0.69 -3.44 10.76
CA THR A 518 -0.88 -4.69 11.53
C THR A 518 0.36 -5.60 11.58
N CYS A 519 1.12 -5.73 10.49
CA CYS A 519 2.32 -6.59 10.52
C CYS A 519 3.46 -5.93 11.30
N ALA A 520 3.52 -4.59 11.33
CA ALA A 520 4.50 -3.88 12.14
C ALA A 520 4.22 -4.07 13.63
N VAL A 521 2.95 -4.06 14.05
CA VAL A 521 2.55 -4.45 15.43
C VAL A 521 3.02 -5.87 15.74
N PHE A 522 2.73 -6.84 14.85
CA PHE A 522 3.18 -8.23 15.02
C PHE A 522 4.71 -8.32 15.20
N THR A 523 5.47 -7.63 14.35
CA THR A 523 6.94 -7.67 14.33
C THR A 523 7.56 -6.93 15.52
N SER A 524 7.10 -5.71 15.84
CA SER A 524 7.63 -4.91 16.95
C SER A 524 7.34 -5.54 18.30
N TYR A 525 6.18 -6.21 18.45
CA TYR A 525 5.79 -6.92 19.65
C TYR A 525 6.70 -8.15 19.89
N ILE A 526 6.98 -8.95 18.85
CA ILE A 526 7.93 -10.07 18.97
C ILE A 526 9.31 -9.58 19.42
N GLN A 527 9.77 -8.46 18.85
CA GLN A 527 11.06 -7.85 19.17
C GLN A 527 11.11 -7.27 20.60
N ALA A 528 10.16 -6.42 20.97
CA ALA A 528 10.14 -5.72 22.27
C ALA A 528 9.93 -6.65 23.47
N TYR A 529 9.45 -7.88 23.24
CA TYR A 529 9.19 -8.89 24.26
C TYR A 529 10.30 -9.98 24.28
N ASN A 530 11.27 -9.93 23.36
CA ASN A 530 12.27 -10.99 23.11
C ASN A 530 11.64 -12.37 22.83
N LEU A 531 10.61 -12.41 21.99
CA LEU A 531 9.86 -13.62 21.61
C LEU A 531 10.40 -14.33 20.36
N GLY A 532 11.46 -13.79 19.77
CA GLY A 532 12.11 -14.29 18.56
C GLY A 532 13.25 -13.36 18.13
N GLN A 533 14.19 -13.87 17.33
CA GLN A 533 15.16 -13.00 16.65
C GLN A 533 14.51 -12.34 15.43
N THR A 534 14.91 -11.11 15.13
CA THR A 534 14.47 -10.38 13.93
C THR A 534 15.59 -10.27 12.91
N VAL A 535 15.27 -10.46 11.63
CA VAL A 535 16.22 -10.33 10.53
C VAL A 535 15.69 -9.36 9.48
N ALA A 536 16.39 -8.24 9.30
CA ALA A 536 16.15 -7.29 8.25
C ALA A 536 16.93 -7.68 6.98
N LEU A 537 16.24 -7.77 5.84
CA LEU A 537 16.81 -8.04 4.53
C LEU A 537 16.99 -6.75 3.73
N GLY A 538 18.10 -6.66 2.99
CA GLY A 538 18.39 -5.61 2.03
C GLY A 538 19.08 -4.39 2.63
N GLY A 539 18.75 -3.20 2.11
CA GLY A 539 19.28 -1.92 2.55
C GLY A 539 20.73 -1.70 2.16
N TYR A 540 21.56 -1.30 3.13
CA TYR A 540 22.97 -0.98 2.93
C TYR A 540 23.87 -1.96 3.70
N LEU A 541 24.95 -2.43 3.07
CA LEU A 541 25.86 -3.39 3.70
C LEU A 541 26.49 -2.83 4.99
N HIS A 542 26.54 -3.67 6.02
CA HIS A 542 27.03 -3.35 7.37
C HIS A 542 26.30 -2.18 8.07
N THR A 543 25.13 -1.80 7.57
CA THR A 543 24.27 -0.76 8.17
C THR A 543 23.05 -1.43 8.82
N PRO A 544 22.67 -1.06 10.06
CA PRO A 544 21.44 -1.57 10.66
C PRO A 544 20.20 -1.14 9.87
N GLN A 545 19.20 -2.03 9.79
CA GLN A 545 17.89 -1.77 9.19
C GLN A 545 16.79 -2.28 10.13
N GLN A 546 15.61 -1.66 10.09
CA GLN A 546 14.43 -2.11 10.83
C GLN A 546 13.79 -3.35 10.19
N PRO A 547 13.14 -4.22 10.99
CA PRO A 547 12.31 -5.31 10.49
C PRO A 547 10.88 -4.83 10.14
N PHE A 548 10.50 -3.60 10.46
CA PHE A 548 9.24 -2.95 10.07
C PHE A 548 9.53 -1.51 9.60
N GLY A 549 8.81 -1.04 8.59
CA GLY A 549 9.08 0.24 7.92
C GLY A 549 8.43 1.45 8.57
N PHE A 550 7.23 1.24 9.13
CA PHE A 550 6.50 2.17 9.97
C PHE A 550 5.67 1.39 11.00
N PRO A 551 5.59 1.82 12.27
CA PRO A 551 4.79 1.17 13.30
C PRO A 551 3.30 1.20 12.99
N GLY A 552 2.54 0.25 13.54
CA GLY A 552 1.08 0.30 13.42
C GLY A 552 0.42 1.39 14.27
N GLY A 553 -0.75 1.81 13.81
CA GLY A 553 -1.65 2.78 14.43
C GLY A 553 -2.96 2.83 13.65
N GLN A 554 -4.06 3.24 14.28
CA GLN A 554 -5.36 3.26 13.60
C GLN A 554 -5.42 4.39 12.58
N VAL A 555 -5.52 4.02 11.31
CA VAL A 555 -5.85 4.93 10.20
C VAL A 555 -7.37 5.17 10.22
N GLY A 556 -7.80 6.14 11.03
CA GLY A 556 -9.07 6.81 10.82
C GLY A 556 -9.00 7.68 9.56
N GLN A 557 -10.10 8.28 9.14
CA GLN A 557 -10.11 9.14 7.95
C GLN A 557 -10.72 10.51 8.28
N VAL A 558 -10.19 11.61 7.74
CA VAL A 558 -10.88 12.91 7.82
C VAL A 558 -12.26 12.87 7.16
N SER A 559 -12.59 11.94 6.25
CA SER A 559 -13.98 11.68 5.82
C SER A 559 -14.89 11.37 7.02
N ALA A 560 -14.43 10.58 7.99
CA ALA A 560 -15.18 10.31 9.22
C ALA A 560 -15.34 11.56 10.13
N PHE A 561 -14.55 12.62 9.93
CA PHE A 561 -14.78 13.95 10.51
C PHE A 561 -15.65 14.85 9.61
N THR A 562 -15.52 14.70 8.28
CA THR A 562 -16.24 15.47 7.24
C THR A 562 -17.72 15.09 7.20
N GLU A 563 -18.01 13.81 6.99
CA GLU A 563 -19.34 13.22 6.89
C GLU A 563 -20.11 13.42 8.20
N LEU A 564 -19.41 13.23 9.32
CA LEU A 564 -19.93 13.50 10.66
C LEU A 564 -20.20 14.99 10.90
N GLY A 565 -19.28 15.87 10.55
CA GLY A 565 -19.44 17.32 10.66
C GLY A 565 -20.56 17.86 9.77
N ASN A 566 -20.71 17.33 8.56
CA ASN A 566 -21.78 17.64 7.62
C ASN A 566 -23.14 17.10 8.12
N ALA A 567 -23.18 15.87 8.65
CA ALA A 567 -24.40 15.29 9.24
C ALA A 567 -24.86 16.07 10.47
N ILE A 568 -23.94 16.48 11.34
CA ILE A 568 -24.22 17.34 12.50
C ILE A 568 -24.70 18.73 12.05
N SER A 569 -24.03 19.37 11.09
CA SER A 569 -24.42 20.69 10.59
C SER A 569 -25.76 20.68 9.84
N GLY A 570 -26.17 19.53 9.29
CA GLY A 570 -27.50 19.30 8.72
C GLY A 570 -28.60 19.05 9.76
N ALA A 571 -28.24 18.65 10.98
CA ALA A 571 -29.17 18.37 12.07
C ALA A 571 -29.55 19.69 12.80
N SER A 572 -30.43 20.46 12.17
CA SER A 572 -30.87 21.79 12.64
C SER A 572 -31.43 21.84 14.07
N GLU A 573 -31.87 20.70 14.61
CA GLU A 573 -32.36 20.57 16.00
C GLU A 573 -31.22 20.67 17.04
N LEU A 574 -29.96 20.41 16.66
CA LEU A 574 -28.78 20.58 17.51
C LEU A 574 -28.31 22.05 17.60
N GLY A 575 -28.60 22.86 16.58
CA GLY A 575 -28.31 24.30 16.57
C GLY A 575 -26.83 24.69 16.50
N VAL A 576 -25.92 23.79 16.10
CA VAL A 576 -24.47 24.03 16.00
C VAL A 576 -24.02 24.14 14.55
N ASP A 577 -23.34 25.23 14.19
CA ASP A 577 -22.64 25.38 12.91
C ASP A 577 -21.19 24.94 13.05
N LEU A 578 -20.82 23.81 12.42
CA LEU A 578 -19.44 23.31 12.39
C LEU A 578 -18.71 23.63 11.07
N SER A 579 -19.35 24.33 10.13
CA SER A 579 -18.75 24.66 8.82
C SER A 579 -17.44 25.48 8.87
N PRO A 580 -17.14 26.29 9.91
CA PRO A 580 -15.82 26.93 10.03
C PRO A 580 -14.69 25.95 10.37
N VAL A 581 -15.00 24.85 11.06
CA VAL A 581 -14.01 23.97 11.69
C VAL A 581 -13.92 22.56 11.08
N VAL A 582 -14.89 22.15 10.26
CA VAL A 582 -14.92 20.82 9.62
C VAL A 582 -14.03 20.79 8.35
N PRO A 583 -12.93 20.00 8.34
CA PRO A 583 -12.14 19.72 7.13
C PRO A 583 -12.80 18.66 6.23
N GLN A 584 -12.17 18.42 5.08
CA GLN A 584 -12.56 17.47 4.02
C GLN A 584 -11.65 16.21 4.07
N PRO A 585 -11.79 15.15 3.24
CA PRO A 585 -11.21 13.82 3.51
C PRO A 585 -9.79 13.57 2.92
N PRO A 586 -9.03 12.53 3.35
CA PRO A 586 -8.99 11.78 4.62
C PRO A 586 -7.57 11.74 5.30
N THR A 587 -7.29 10.92 6.34
CA THR A 587 -6.02 10.81 7.16
C THR A 587 -5.76 9.34 7.60
N SER A 588 -5.15 8.85 8.72
CA SER A 588 -4.57 9.32 10.02
C SER A 588 -3.58 8.26 10.61
N GLY A 589 -2.98 8.31 11.83
CA GLY A 589 -2.99 9.22 13.00
C GLY A 589 -2.30 8.52 14.22
N ARG A 590 -1.68 9.24 15.20
CA ARG A 590 -0.67 8.62 16.11
C ARG A 590 -0.40 9.29 17.49
N VAL A 591 0.47 8.71 18.34
CA VAL A 591 0.66 8.98 19.80
C VAL A 591 2.13 9.12 20.22
N ASP A 592 2.42 9.41 21.50
CA ASP A 592 3.56 10.20 21.97
C ASP A 592 4.71 9.48 22.73
N THR A 593 5.94 9.89 22.41
CA THR A 593 7.24 9.84 23.13
C THR A 593 8.24 10.53 22.17
N LEU A 594 9.47 10.07 21.96
CA LEU A 594 10.00 10.12 20.58
C LEU A 594 9.36 8.90 19.90
N PRO A 595 8.23 9.06 19.22
CA PRO A 595 7.27 7.97 19.11
C PRO A 595 7.74 7.02 18.00
N LEU A 596 7.43 5.70 18.07
CA LEU A 596 8.05 4.63 17.25
C LEU A 596 8.13 4.82 15.70
N GLU A 597 7.51 5.86 15.16
CA GLU A 597 7.67 6.37 13.79
C GLU A 597 9.05 7.04 13.61
N TYR A 598 9.48 7.86 14.58
CA TYR A 598 10.75 8.58 14.65
C TYR A 598 11.76 7.93 15.63
N THR A 599 11.45 6.77 16.21
CA THR A 599 12.44 5.97 16.98
C THR A 599 12.87 4.76 16.15
N PHE A 600 14.14 4.74 15.76
CA PHE A 600 14.73 3.65 15.00
C PHE A 600 14.96 2.40 15.86
N VAL A 601 14.45 1.24 15.43
CA VAL A 601 14.59 -0.04 16.14
C VAL A 601 15.25 -1.10 15.22
N PRO A 602 16.58 -1.32 15.33
CA PRO A 602 17.29 -2.24 14.46
C PRO A 602 16.88 -3.69 14.68
N ALA A 603 16.76 -4.46 13.60
CA ALA A 603 16.62 -5.91 13.70
C ALA A 603 17.84 -6.56 14.38
N THR A 604 17.64 -7.73 15.01
CA THR A 604 18.71 -8.53 15.65
C THR A 604 19.86 -8.82 14.67
N HIS A 605 19.53 -9.03 13.40
CA HIS A 605 20.48 -9.11 12.29
C HIS A 605 20.01 -8.22 11.13
N SER A 606 20.94 -7.57 10.44
CA SER A 606 20.68 -6.87 9.17
C SER A 606 21.62 -7.45 8.11
N ILE A 607 21.06 -7.98 7.02
CA ILE A 607 21.81 -8.67 5.95
C ILE A 607 21.34 -8.22 4.57
N LEU A 608 22.27 -8.07 3.63
CA LEU A 608 21.91 -7.97 2.21
C LEU A 608 21.37 -9.30 1.67
N TYR A 609 20.66 -9.24 0.55
CA TYR A 609 20.26 -10.43 -0.20
C TYR A 609 21.52 -11.21 -0.66
N PRO A 610 21.55 -12.55 -0.50
CA PRO A 610 22.69 -13.38 -0.93
C PRO A 610 22.70 -13.66 -2.44
N SER A 611 21.53 -13.57 -3.07
CA SER A 611 21.25 -13.84 -4.49
C SER A 611 20.01 -13.02 -4.90
N ASP A 612 19.24 -13.49 -5.88
CA ASP A 612 18.03 -12.77 -6.32
C ASP A 612 17.02 -12.56 -5.17
N PRO A 613 16.36 -11.40 -5.02
CA PRO A 613 15.34 -11.20 -3.99
C PRO A 613 14.15 -12.18 -4.03
N LEU A 614 13.96 -12.92 -5.13
CA LEU A 614 12.95 -13.99 -5.26
C LEU A 614 13.50 -15.40 -4.97
N ASP A 615 14.81 -15.55 -4.74
CA ASP A 615 15.47 -16.81 -4.38
C ASP A 615 15.30 -17.09 -2.87
N TYR A 616 14.07 -17.48 -2.51
CA TYR A 616 13.68 -17.73 -1.13
C TYR A 616 14.54 -18.79 -0.43
N ASP A 617 14.99 -19.82 -1.15
CA ASP A 617 15.82 -20.90 -0.59
C ASP A 617 17.20 -20.37 -0.14
N ALA A 618 17.87 -19.58 -0.99
CA ALA A 618 19.14 -18.96 -0.61
C ALA A 618 18.97 -17.91 0.49
N ILE A 619 17.88 -17.12 0.47
CA ILE A 619 17.54 -16.16 1.51
C ILE A 619 17.39 -16.86 2.86
N TYR A 620 16.57 -17.93 2.95
CA TYR A 620 16.34 -18.62 4.21
C TYR A 620 17.57 -19.42 4.68
N ALA A 621 18.34 -20.02 3.77
CA ALA A 621 19.62 -20.64 4.12
C ALA A 621 20.61 -19.61 4.71
N LYS A 622 20.63 -18.37 4.18
CA LYS A 622 21.46 -17.28 4.72
C LYS A 622 20.95 -16.77 6.07
N VAL A 623 19.63 -16.66 6.25
CA VAL A 623 19.00 -16.34 7.54
C VAL A 623 19.41 -17.34 8.62
N LEU A 624 19.24 -18.65 8.37
CA LEU A 624 19.59 -19.72 9.30
C LEU A 624 21.10 -19.74 9.64
N GLN A 625 21.97 -19.40 8.67
CA GLN A 625 23.41 -19.27 8.91
C GLN A 625 23.72 -18.16 9.92
N VAL A 626 23.15 -16.95 9.76
CA VAL A 626 23.53 -15.81 10.61
C VAL A 626 22.95 -15.91 12.02
N THR A 627 21.74 -16.44 12.16
CA THR A 627 21.07 -16.61 13.48
C THR A 627 21.74 -17.70 14.31
N SER A 628 21.99 -18.89 13.73
CA SER A 628 22.69 -19.98 14.43
C SER A 628 24.10 -19.61 14.88
N SER A 629 24.82 -18.79 14.10
CA SER A 629 26.16 -18.30 14.47
C SER A 629 26.19 -17.28 15.61
N SER A 630 25.03 -16.93 16.19
CA SER A 630 24.88 -15.95 17.27
C SER A 630 24.46 -16.52 18.63
N GLN A 631 24.33 -17.85 18.76
CA GLN A 631 24.22 -18.51 20.07
C GLN A 631 25.61 -18.60 20.74
N PRO A 632 25.71 -18.34 22.07
CA PRO A 632 26.98 -18.30 22.80
C PRO A 632 27.53 -19.67 23.24
#